data_AF-A0A6B3EIT1-F1
#
_entry.id   AF-A0A6B3EIT1-F1
#
_cell.length_a   1.000
_cell.length_b   1.000
_cell.length_c   1.000
_cell.angle_alpha   90.00
_cell.angle_beta   90.00
_cell.angle_gamma   90.00
#
_symmetry.space_group_name_H-M   'P 1'
#
loop_
_entity.id
_entity.type
_entity.pdbx_description
1 polymer ?
#
loop_
_entity_poly.entity_id
_entity_poly.type
_entity_poly.pdbx_seq_one_letter_code
_entity_poly.pdbx_strand_id
1 'polypeptide(L)' 'MARELAGRVGLRAEHRGEAERLLTRSVDEEVRRGGGKLDAGVLLARALSAMDEWTAPAAEEYAA' A
#
# COMPACT_ATOMS: atom_id res chain seq x y z
N MET A 1 -2.13 0.45 18.13
CA MET A 1 -2.71 1.31 19.18
C MET A 1 -1.68 2.23 19.83
N ALA A 2 -0.51 1.75 20.28
CA ALA A 2 0.49 2.59 20.95
C ALA A 2 1.40 3.44 20.02
N ARG A 3 1.01 3.76 18.77
CA ARG A 3 1.77 3.44 17.51
C ARG A 3 1.02 2.20 16.95
N GLU A 4 0.56 2.07 15.70
CA GLU A 4 0.40 2.93 14.51
C GLU A 4 1.50 3.04 13.42
N LEU A 5 2.29 2.01 13.16
CA LEU A 5 3.20 1.43 14.13
C LEU A 5 4.63 1.40 13.50
N ALA A 6 5.08 2.38 12.71
CA ALA A 6 4.97 3.84 12.86
C ALA A 6 4.87 4.58 11.50
N GLY A 7 3.78 4.34 10.75
CA GLY A 7 3.90 4.10 9.32
C GLY A 7 4.55 2.72 9.10
N ARG A 8 3.85 1.78 8.46
CA ARG A 8 4.37 0.40 8.39
C ARG A 8 5.56 0.39 7.42
N VAL A 9 6.72 0.04 7.99
CA VAL A 9 8.09 -0.04 7.46
C VAL A 9 8.40 0.82 6.22
N GLY A 10 9.04 1.97 6.44
CA GLY A 10 9.74 2.76 5.40
C GLY A 10 9.05 4.03 4.94
N LEU A 11 7.72 4.12 5.07
CA LEU A 11 6.97 5.33 4.74
C LEU A 11 6.52 6.10 5.99
N ARG A 12 6.66 7.43 5.93
CA ARG A 12 5.97 8.37 6.83
C ARG A 12 4.44 8.21 6.68
N ALA A 13 3.70 8.46 7.75
CA ALA A 13 2.25 8.25 7.77
C ALA A 13 1.49 9.03 6.67
N GLU A 14 1.94 10.25 6.34
CA GLU A 14 1.37 11.07 5.26
C GLU A 14 1.53 10.41 3.87
N HIS A 15 2.74 9.98 3.52
CA HIS A 15 3.06 9.30 2.27
C HIS A 15 2.38 7.94 2.18
N ARG A 16 2.26 7.23 3.31
CA ARG A 16 1.50 5.98 3.36
C ARG A 16 0.03 6.19 3.05
N GLY A 17 -0.61 7.20 3.65
CA GLY A 17 -2.00 7.54 3.35
C GLY A 17 -2.20 7.97 1.88
N GLU A 18 -1.23 8.68 1.29
CA GLU A 18 -1.21 9.02 -0.14
C GLU A 18 -1.14 7.75 -1.01
N ALA A 19 -0.19 6.86 -0.72
CA ALA A 19 0.00 5.61 -1.46
C ALA A 19 -1.23 4.68 -1.36
N GLU A 20 -1.82 4.52 -0.18
CA GLU A 20 -3.03 3.71 0.02
C GLU A 20 -4.24 4.26 -0.77
N ARG A 21 -4.39 5.60 -0.86
CA ARG A 21 -5.40 6.25 -1.72
C ARG A 21 -5.15 5.98 -3.21
N LEU A 22 -3.90 6.09 -3.66
CA LEU A 22 -3.52 5.85 -5.06
C LEU A 22 -3.71 4.37 -5.45
N LEU A 23 -3.35 3.44 -4.58
CA LEU A 23 -3.56 2.00 -4.79
C LEU A 23 -5.04 1.66 -4.88
N THR A 24 -5.90 2.23 -4.02
CA THR A 24 -7.36 2.03 -4.10
C THR A 24 -7.90 2.47 -5.47
N ARG A 25 -7.57 3.69 -5.92
CA ARG A 25 -7.99 4.18 -7.25
C ARG A 25 -7.45 3.31 -8.40
N SER A 26 -6.22 2.80 -8.27
CA SER A 26 -5.62 1.93 -9.28
C SER A 26 -6.34 0.56 -9.37
N VAL A 27 -6.73 0.00 -8.22
CA VAL A 27 -7.51 -1.24 -8.14
C VAL A 27 -8.90 -1.06 -8.74
N ASP A 28 -9.60 0.03 -8.43
CA ASP A 28 -10.92 0.33 -9.01
C ASP A 28 -10.86 0.40 -10.54
N GLU A 29 -9.84 1.07 -11.07
CA GLU A 29 -9.60 1.20 -12.51
C GLU A 29 -9.25 -0.15 -13.16
N GLU A 30 -8.46 -0.99 -12.50
CA GLU A 30 -8.09 -2.32 -13.02
C GLU A 30 -9.27 -3.30 -13.00
N VAL A 31 -10.10 -3.29 -11.95
CA VAL A 31 -11.35 -4.08 -11.89
C VAL A 31 -12.33 -3.65 -12.98
N ARG A 32 -12.42 -2.33 -13.25
CA ARG A 32 -13.22 -1.76 -14.35
C ARG A 32 -12.71 -2.23 -15.72
N ARG A 33 -11.40 -2.24 -15.94
CA ARG A 33 -10.78 -2.75 -17.18
C ARG A 33 -10.94 -4.25 -17.35
N GLY A 34 -10.81 -5.01 -16.26
CA GLY A 34 -10.96 -6.46 -16.21
C GLY A 34 -12.40 -6.97 -16.43
N GLY A 35 -13.38 -6.07 -16.57
CA GLY A 35 -14.77 -6.42 -16.85
C GLY A 35 -15.43 -7.24 -15.74
N GLY A 36 -15.08 -6.95 -14.47
CA GLY A 36 -15.63 -7.66 -13.30
C GLY A 36 -15.04 -9.05 -13.03
N LYS A 37 -13.99 -9.46 -13.75
CA LYS A 37 -13.29 -10.74 -13.52
C LYS A 37 -12.29 -10.72 -12.35
N LEU A 38 -12.00 -9.53 -11.83
CA LEU A 38 -11.01 -9.30 -10.77
C LEU A 38 -11.73 -8.94 -9.46
N ASP A 39 -11.34 -9.59 -8.37
CA ASP A 39 -11.81 -9.23 -7.03
C ASP A 39 -10.99 -8.05 -6.50
N ALA A 40 -11.68 -6.94 -6.20
CA ALA A 40 -11.07 -5.70 -5.73
C ALA A 40 -10.36 -5.86 -4.37
N GLY A 41 -10.94 -6.63 -3.45
CA GLY A 41 -10.37 -6.86 -2.12
C GLY A 41 -9.09 -7.68 -2.18
N VAL A 42 -9.09 -8.76 -2.98
CA VAL A 42 -7.90 -9.59 -3.22
C VAL A 42 -6.79 -8.80 -3.92
N LEU A 43 -7.13 -7.97 -4.90
CA LEU A 43 -6.14 -7.17 -5.63
C LEU A 43 -5.54 -6.07 -4.73
N LEU A 44 -6.37 -5.38 -3.94
CA LEU A 44 -5.91 -4.37 -2.99
C LEU A 44 -5.03 -4.97 -1.89
N ALA A 45 -5.41 -6.11 -1.32
CA ALA A 45 -4.61 -6.80 -0.31
C ALA A 45 -3.21 -7.18 -0.83
N ARG A 46 -3.11 -7.66 -2.07
CA ARG A 46 -1.82 -7.94 -2.74
C ARG A 46 -1.00 -6.68 -2.96
N ALA A 47 -1.62 -5.60 -3.42
CA ALA A 47 -0.94 -4.33 -3.67
C ALA A 47 -0.37 -3.71 -2.39
N LEU A 48 -1.11 -3.80 -1.27
CA LEU A 48 -0.65 -3.35 0.04
C LEU A 48 0.51 -4.20 0.57
N SER A 49 0.48 -5.53 0.37
CA SER A 49 1.60 -6.42 0.74
C SER A 49 2.87 -6.08 -0.06
N ALA A 50 2.75 -5.91 -1.38
CA ALA A 50 3.89 -5.55 -2.23
C ALA A 50 4.46 -4.16 -1.90
N MET A 51 3.61 -3.20 -1.51
CA MET A 51 4.06 -1.91 -1.01
C MET A 51 4.87 -2.06 0.28
N ASP A 52 4.37 -2.82 1.27
CA ASP A 52 5.07 -3.06 2.53
C ASP A 52 6.42 -3.78 2.32
N GLU A 53 6.52 -4.66 1.32
CA GLU A 53 7.79 -5.31 0.90
C GLU A 53 8.79 -4.30 0.30
N TRP A 54 8.36 -3.45 -0.63
CA TRP A 54 9.25 -2.50 -1.32
C TRP A 54 9.69 -1.34 -0.44
N THR A 55 8.89 -0.96 0.55
CA THR A 55 9.24 0.12 1.47
C THR A 55 10.09 -0.37 2.63
N ALA A 56 10.16 -1.69 2.89
CA ALA A 56 10.90 -2.25 4.01
C ALA A 56 12.36 -1.75 4.14
N PRO A 57 13.19 -1.74 3.06
CA PRO A 57 14.58 -1.27 3.15
C PRO A 57 14.73 0.22 3.50
N ALA A 58 13.76 1.05 3.11
CA ALA A 58 13.81 2.49 3.41
C ALA A 58 13.70 2.79 4.92
N ALA A 59 13.15 1.87 5.73
CA ALA A 59 13.18 2.00 7.18
C ALA A 59 14.58 1.80 7.77
N GLU A 60 15.41 0.97 7.13
CA GLU A 60 16.78 0.71 7.56
C GLU A 60 17.67 1.92 7.22
N GLU A 61 17.55 2.46 6.01
CA GLU A 61 18.32 3.65 5.59
C GLU A 61 17.93 4.92 6.37
N TYR A 62 16.64 5.17 6.63
CA TYR A 62 16.20 6.38 7.35
C TYR A 62 16.32 6.28 8.89
N ALA A 63 16.85 5.17 9.42
CA ALA A 63 17.11 4.99 10.86
C ALA A 63 18.60 5.05 11.23
N ALA A 64 19.50 5.17 10.24
CA ALA A 64 20.95 5.29 10.40
C ALA A 64 21.42 6.75 10.54
#